data_AF-X0WHK2-F1
#
_entry.id   AF-X0WHK2-F1
#
_cell.length_a   1.000
_cell.length_b   1.000
_cell.length_c   1.000
_cell.angle_alpha   90.00
_cell.angle_beta   90.00
_cell.angle_gamma   90.00
#
_symmetry.space_group_name_H-M   'P 1'
#
loop_
_entity.id
_entity.type
_entity.pdbx_description
1 polymer ?
#
loop_
_entity_poly.entity_id
_entity_poly.type
_entity_poly.pdbx_seq_one_letter_code
_entity_poly.pdbx_strand_id
1 'polypeptide(L)'
;MAGGTSRKNHSEVGSSYIHFNYTPDQDKATPSLIGDVPKGVMLNQKPIFLGGQGGLVGPLRIGYGTVIAAGTIYRKDFPEGDGLLFAGSNVKRQQPLYPGLYPGLKRIIANNINYIASIIALRRWYIDSRSLFFGTNPMKKLLYEGALEKIEMVVTERIKRLKEIAHKMPQSIELYKEVMKEHALQRHQHLRMEFFEQWPKIEESLTHCLSKTGDPEKRDEFLALIRHRIDEKGKDY
;
A
#
# COMPACT_ATOMS: atom_id res chain seq x y z
N MET A 1 4.58 -6.63 -0.06
CA MET A 1 5.79 -6.49 0.77
C MET A 1 6.99 -6.55 -0.16
N ALA A 2 8.00 -5.73 0.11
CA ALA A 2 9.18 -5.54 -0.73
C ALA A 2 10.46 -5.51 0.13
N GLY A 3 11.63 -5.53 -0.51
CA GLY A 3 12.93 -5.38 0.16
C GLY A 3 13.75 -6.66 0.33
N GLY A 4 15.01 -6.47 0.70
CA GLY A 4 16.07 -7.45 0.63
C GLY A 4 17.23 -6.96 -0.21
N THR A 5 18.44 -7.40 0.09
CA THR A 5 19.64 -7.08 -0.70
C THR A 5 20.12 -8.28 -1.53
N SER A 6 19.58 -9.47 -1.26
CA SER A 6 19.84 -10.68 -2.04
C SER A 6 18.80 -11.76 -1.72
N ARG A 7 18.86 -12.90 -2.42
CA ARG A 7 18.06 -14.09 -2.11
C ARG A 7 18.28 -14.63 -0.69
N LYS A 8 19.49 -14.44 -0.15
CA LYS A 8 19.85 -14.88 1.21
C LYS A 8 19.55 -13.83 2.28
N ASN A 9 19.24 -12.60 1.88
CA ASN A 9 18.91 -11.50 2.77
C ASN A 9 17.69 -10.76 2.23
N HIS A 10 16.51 -11.32 2.48
CA HIS A 10 15.23 -10.86 1.97
C HIS A 10 14.28 -10.49 3.11
N SER A 11 13.27 -9.67 2.80
CA SER A 11 12.21 -9.35 3.75
C SER A 11 11.41 -10.59 4.11
N GLU A 12 11.05 -10.76 5.38
CA GLU A 12 10.41 -11.98 5.89
C GLU A 12 9.18 -11.67 6.75
N VAL A 13 8.19 -12.56 6.66
CA VAL A 13 6.99 -12.56 7.52
C VAL A 13 7.04 -13.80 8.39
N GLY A 14 7.15 -13.60 9.70
CA GLY A 14 7.16 -14.67 10.68
C GLY A 14 5.83 -15.43 10.77
N SER A 15 5.86 -16.59 11.41
CA SER A 15 4.70 -17.47 11.53
C SER A 15 3.50 -16.80 12.20
N SER A 16 2.29 -17.12 11.74
CA SER A 16 1.02 -16.60 12.28
C SER A 16 0.91 -15.07 12.33
N TYR A 17 1.55 -14.36 11.41
CA TYR A 17 1.41 -12.92 11.30
C TYR A 17 0.08 -12.53 10.66
N ILE A 18 -0.69 -11.63 11.29
CA ILE A 18 -2.01 -11.22 10.78
C ILE A 18 -1.98 -9.76 10.30
N HIS A 19 -2.42 -9.52 9.07
CA HIS A 19 -2.76 -8.18 8.61
C HIS A 19 -4.27 -7.95 8.75
N PHE A 20 -4.64 -7.12 9.71
CA PHE A 20 -6.02 -6.70 9.92
C PHE A 20 -6.36 -5.60 8.91
N ASN A 21 -7.00 -5.99 7.81
CA ASN A 21 -7.36 -5.14 6.68
C ASN A 21 -8.87 -4.85 6.56
N TYR A 22 -9.62 -5.14 7.62
CA TYR A 22 -11.02 -4.75 7.79
C TYR A 22 -11.18 -3.89 9.04
N THR A 23 -11.99 -2.84 8.93
CA THR A 23 -12.42 -2.04 10.10
C THR A 23 -13.64 -2.67 10.76
N PRO A 24 -13.95 -2.31 12.02
CA PRO A 24 -15.25 -2.62 12.63
C PRO A 24 -16.45 -2.10 11.83
N ASP A 25 -16.27 -1.05 11.02
CA ASP A 25 -17.26 -0.52 10.08
C ASP A 25 -17.42 -1.37 8.80
N GLN A 26 -16.83 -2.57 8.77
CA GLN A 26 -16.78 -3.51 7.65
C GLN A 26 -16.09 -2.97 6.40
N ASP A 27 -15.23 -1.96 6.56
CA ASP A 27 -14.50 -1.39 5.44
C ASP A 27 -13.20 -2.13 5.15
N LYS A 28 -13.00 -2.48 3.88
CA LYS A 28 -11.74 -3.05 3.37
C LYS A 28 -10.77 -1.96 2.87
N ALA A 29 -10.88 -0.73 3.37
CA ALA A 29 -10.07 0.42 2.94
C ALA A 29 -8.80 0.62 3.78
N THR A 30 -8.19 -0.47 4.25
CA THR A 30 -7.05 -0.43 5.16
C THR A 30 -5.82 -1.22 4.67
N PRO A 31 -5.43 -1.12 3.37
CA PRO A 31 -4.23 -1.79 2.88
C PRO A 31 -2.97 -1.22 3.56
N SER A 32 -2.01 -2.08 3.88
CA SER A 32 -0.72 -1.65 4.41
C SER A 32 0.38 -1.85 3.37
N LEU A 33 1.19 -0.82 3.17
CA LEU A 33 2.33 -0.81 2.28
C LEU A 33 3.60 -1.12 3.09
N ILE A 34 4.20 -2.28 2.85
CA ILE A 34 5.40 -2.77 3.56
C ILE A 34 6.58 -2.75 2.56
N GLY A 35 7.50 -1.82 2.76
CA GLY A 35 8.40 -1.31 1.73
C GLY A 35 7.65 -0.40 0.77
N ASP A 36 8.15 -0.21 -0.43
CA ASP A 36 7.42 0.38 -1.55
C ASP A 36 7.86 -0.25 -2.87
N VAL A 37 7.18 0.10 -3.95
CA VAL A 37 7.53 -0.39 -5.28
C VAL A 37 8.68 0.39 -5.90
N PRO A 38 8.65 1.74 -5.91
CA PRO A 38 9.70 2.54 -6.56
C PRO A 38 11.12 2.25 -6.07
N LYS A 39 11.31 1.93 -4.78
CA LYS A 39 12.63 1.64 -4.21
C LYS A 39 12.99 0.16 -4.22
N GLY A 40 12.04 -0.76 -4.08
CA GLY A 40 12.36 -2.14 -3.68
C GLY A 40 11.53 -3.28 -4.26
N VAL A 41 10.96 -3.12 -5.47
CA VAL A 41 10.64 -4.31 -6.29
C VAL A 41 11.92 -5.09 -6.65
N MET A 42 13.06 -4.41 -6.68
CA MET A 42 14.39 -5.03 -6.83
C MET A 42 15.01 -5.29 -5.45
N LEU A 43 15.74 -6.41 -5.32
CA LEU A 43 16.49 -6.76 -4.11
C LEU A 43 17.72 -5.85 -3.95
N ASN A 44 17.54 -4.61 -3.50
CA ASN A 44 18.63 -3.68 -3.18
C ASN A 44 18.37 -2.82 -1.93
N GLN A 45 17.28 -3.06 -1.21
CA GLN A 45 16.91 -2.34 0.01
C GLN A 45 17.09 -3.22 1.24
N LYS A 46 17.33 -2.64 2.42
CA LYS A 46 17.39 -3.43 3.66
C LYS A 46 16.09 -4.24 3.85
N PRO A 47 16.18 -5.51 4.29
CA PRO A 47 15.01 -6.34 4.50
C PRO A 47 14.09 -5.75 5.58
N ILE A 48 12.81 -6.08 5.49
CA ILE A 48 11.81 -5.81 6.53
C ILE A 48 11.48 -7.15 7.18
N PHE A 49 11.51 -7.20 8.51
CA PHE A 49 11.18 -8.40 9.27
C PHE A 49 9.90 -8.17 10.08
N LEU A 50 8.86 -8.96 9.82
CA LEU A 50 7.61 -8.92 10.59
C LEU A 50 7.59 -10.13 11.54
N GLY A 51 7.97 -9.93 12.81
CA GLY A 51 8.12 -11.02 13.77
C GLY A 51 6.83 -11.80 14.02
N GLY A 52 6.95 -13.13 14.11
CA GLY A 52 5.82 -14.06 14.21
C GLY A 52 4.91 -13.85 15.43
N GLN A 53 3.72 -14.44 15.38
CA GLN A 53 2.63 -14.23 16.36
C GLN A 53 2.24 -12.74 16.53
N GLY A 54 2.58 -11.90 15.55
CA GLY A 54 2.31 -10.47 15.54
C GLY A 54 1.17 -10.08 14.60
N GLY A 55 0.97 -8.78 14.43
CA GLY A 55 0.06 -8.29 13.42
C GLY A 55 0.21 -6.81 13.10
N LEU A 56 -0.29 -6.42 11.92
CA LEU A 56 -0.44 -5.04 11.50
C LEU A 56 -1.92 -4.67 11.46
N VAL A 57 -2.28 -3.52 12.01
CA VAL A 57 -3.63 -2.97 11.85
C VAL A 57 -3.58 -1.80 10.89
N GLY A 58 -4.05 -2.06 9.67
CA GLY A 58 -3.98 -1.13 8.55
C GLY A 58 -4.90 0.08 8.67
N PRO A 59 -4.77 1.05 7.73
CA PRO A 59 -3.75 1.12 6.69
C PRO A 59 -2.46 1.72 7.24
N LEU A 60 -1.31 1.08 6.98
CA LEU A 60 0.00 1.53 7.47
C LEU A 60 1.05 1.59 6.35
N ARG A 61 2.11 2.34 6.57
CA ARG A 61 3.35 2.34 5.78
C ARG A 61 4.53 1.94 6.64
N ILE A 62 5.28 0.93 6.20
CA ILE A 62 6.48 0.43 6.89
C ILE A 62 7.68 0.56 5.95
N GLY A 63 8.72 1.27 6.39
CA GLY A 63 9.96 1.48 5.65
C GLY A 63 10.93 0.29 5.71
N TYR A 64 11.93 0.31 4.83
CA TYR A 64 12.98 -0.72 4.77
C TYR A 64 13.84 -0.76 6.03
N GLY A 65 14.45 -1.91 6.34
CA GLY A 65 15.26 -2.07 7.55
C GLY A 65 14.45 -2.14 8.85
N THR A 66 13.12 -2.12 8.76
CA THR A 66 12.24 -2.26 9.92
C THR A 66 12.23 -3.70 10.42
N VAL A 67 12.38 -3.88 11.72
CA VAL A 67 12.10 -5.14 12.41
C VAL A 67 10.94 -4.90 13.36
N ILE A 68 9.83 -5.61 13.18
CA ILE A 68 8.74 -5.64 14.16
C ILE A 68 8.95 -6.87 15.04
N ALA A 69 9.05 -6.68 16.35
CA ALA A 69 9.27 -7.79 17.28
C ALA A 69 8.13 -8.82 17.23
N ALA A 70 8.45 -10.08 17.51
CA ALA A 70 7.44 -11.13 17.63
C ALA A 70 6.39 -10.80 18.71
N GLY A 71 5.16 -11.27 18.54
CA GLY A 71 4.05 -10.98 19.47
C GLY A 71 3.51 -9.54 19.39
N THR A 72 4.02 -8.71 18.49
CA THR A 72 3.67 -7.28 18.43
C THR A 72 2.48 -7.02 17.51
N ILE A 73 1.43 -6.36 18.03
CA ILE A 73 0.35 -5.78 17.21
C ILE A 73 0.67 -4.30 16.97
N TYR A 74 1.13 -3.97 15.77
CA TYR A 74 1.57 -2.63 15.40
C TYR A 74 0.48 -1.84 14.64
N ARG A 75 0.37 -0.53 14.93
CA ARG A 75 -0.79 0.32 14.55
C ARG A 75 -0.41 1.73 14.05
N LYS A 76 0.88 1.99 13.88
CA LYS A 76 1.42 3.31 13.51
C LYS A 76 2.21 3.20 12.21
N ASP A 77 2.29 4.30 11.47
CA ASP A 77 3.18 4.39 10.32
C ASP A 77 4.63 4.42 10.83
N PHE A 78 5.55 3.87 10.03
CA PHE A 78 7.00 3.94 10.24
C PHE A 78 7.72 3.99 8.88
N PRO A 79 7.42 4.98 8.00
CA PRO A 79 7.97 5.07 6.65
C PRO A 79 9.48 5.31 6.59
N GLU A 80 10.07 5.86 7.65
CA GLU A 80 11.50 6.10 7.80
C GLU A 80 12.31 4.79 7.79
N GLY A 81 11.74 3.71 8.33
CA GLY A 81 12.43 2.44 8.42
C GLY A 81 13.59 2.46 9.42
N ASP A 82 14.51 1.50 9.26
CA ASP A 82 15.74 1.40 10.05
C ASP A 82 15.54 1.43 11.57
N GLY A 83 14.59 0.63 12.06
CA GLY A 83 14.27 0.58 13.49
C GLY A 83 13.69 -0.76 13.94
N LEU A 84 13.92 -1.07 15.21
CA LEU A 84 13.28 -2.18 15.92
C LEU A 84 12.03 -1.66 16.64
N LEU A 85 10.88 -2.18 16.24
CA LEU A 85 9.58 -1.75 16.72
C LEU A 85 9.00 -2.77 17.69
N PHE A 86 8.62 -2.25 18.85
CA PHE A 86 7.81 -2.94 19.84
C PHE A 86 6.47 -2.22 19.97
N ALA A 87 5.40 -2.94 20.29
CA ALA A 87 4.15 -2.32 20.75
C ALA A 87 3.84 -2.82 22.16
N GLY A 88 3.92 -1.92 23.14
CA GLY A 88 3.37 -2.16 24.47
C GLY A 88 1.87 -1.86 24.49
N SER A 89 1.05 -2.81 24.91
CA SER A 89 -0.40 -2.60 25.10
C SER A 89 -0.72 -2.43 26.59
N ASN A 90 -0.53 -1.24 27.16
CA ASN A 90 -0.86 -1.00 28.58
C ASN A 90 -1.98 0.02 28.82
N VAL A 91 -2.71 0.44 27.77
CA VAL A 91 -3.85 1.35 27.99
C VAL A 91 -5.15 0.55 27.95
N LYS A 92 -5.63 0.14 29.14
CA LYS A 92 -7.01 -0.32 29.32
C LYS A 92 -7.92 0.91 29.30
N ARG A 93 -8.56 1.18 28.15
CA ARG A 93 -9.53 2.26 28.01
C ARG A 93 -10.82 1.71 27.46
N GLN A 94 -11.93 2.04 28.12
CA GLN A 94 -13.26 1.85 27.58
C GLN A 94 -13.75 3.21 27.06
N GLN A 95 -14.25 3.22 25.84
CA GLN A 95 -14.87 4.39 25.22
C GLN A 95 -16.06 3.92 24.38
N PRO A 96 -17.11 4.74 24.22
CA PRO A 96 -18.17 4.42 23.28
C PRO A 96 -17.62 4.23 21.86
N LEU A 97 -18.18 3.26 21.14
CA LEU A 97 -17.91 3.07 19.72
C LEU A 97 -18.89 3.92 18.92
N TYR A 98 -18.37 4.71 17.98
CA TYR A 98 -19.16 5.50 17.06
C TYR A 98 -18.89 5.03 15.62
N PRO A 99 -19.65 4.03 15.12
CA PRO A 99 -19.48 3.52 13.77
C PRO A 99 -19.63 4.63 12.72
N GLY A 100 -18.74 4.68 11.73
CA GLY A 100 -18.73 5.71 10.70
C GLY A 100 -18.07 7.04 11.11
N LEU A 101 -17.45 7.13 12.29
CA LEU A 101 -16.73 8.34 12.71
C LEU A 101 -15.40 8.53 11.95
N TYR A 102 -14.75 7.44 11.52
CA TYR A 102 -13.45 7.46 10.83
C TYR A 102 -12.36 8.30 11.52
N PRO A 103 -11.96 7.97 12.77
CA PRO A 103 -10.86 8.65 13.43
C PRO A 103 -9.57 8.47 12.62
N GLY A 104 -8.94 9.57 12.21
CA GLY A 104 -7.73 9.53 11.39
C GLY A 104 -7.97 9.38 9.88
N LEU A 105 -9.10 9.87 9.36
CA LEU A 105 -9.42 9.89 7.92
C LEU A 105 -8.25 10.32 7.02
N LYS A 106 -7.49 11.36 7.40
CA LYS A 106 -6.31 11.81 6.63
C LYS A 106 -5.32 10.66 6.37
N ARG A 107 -5.06 9.81 7.37
CA ARG A 107 -4.18 8.64 7.24
C ARG A 107 -4.79 7.60 6.31
N ILE A 108 -6.09 7.34 6.42
CA ILE A 108 -6.80 6.42 5.53
C ILE A 108 -6.64 6.87 4.07
N ILE A 109 -6.95 8.13 3.77
CA ILE A 109 -6.82 8.70 2.43
C ILE A 109 -5.37 8.59 1.93
N ALA A 110 -4.41 9.12 2.70
CA ALA A 110 -3.01 9.16 2.29
C ALA A 110 -2.42 7.76 2.07
N ASN A 111 -2.66 6.82 2.97
CA ASN A 111 -2.07 5.48 2.86
C ASN A 111 -2.72 4.65 1.74
N ASN A 112 -4.03 4.81 1.48
CA ASN A 112 -4.66 4.18 0.31
C ASN A 112 -4.12 4.75 -1.01
N ILE A 113 -3.97 6.07 -1.12
CA ILE A 113 -3.39 6.71 -2.31
C ILE A 113 -1.95 6.20 -2.55
N ASN A 114 -1.11 6.19 -1.52
CA ASN A 114 0.27 5.67 -1.62
C ASN A 114 0.31 4.19 -2.01
N TYR A 115 -0.61 3.38 -1.46
CA TYR A 115 -0.73 1.97 -1.83
C TYR A 115 -1.12 1.81 -3.29
N ILE A 116 -2.18 2.49 -3.75
CA ILE A 116 -2.66 2.44 -5.14
C ILE A 116 -1.54 2.88 -6.09
N ALA A 117 -0.89 4.02 -5.80
CA ALA A 117 0.23 4.51 -6.60
C ALA A 117 1.38 3.50 -6.68
N SER A 118 1.69 2.80 -5.58
CA SER A 118 2.70 1.74 -5.58
C SER A 118 2.31 0.55 -6.47
N ILE A 119 1.04 0.13 -6.46
CA ILE A 119 0.57 -0.95 -7.35
C ILE A 119 0.55 -0.51 -8.82
N ILE A 120 0.23 0.75 -9.12
CA ILE A 120 0.35 1.30 -10.47
C ILE A 120 1.82 1.29 -10.92
N ALA A 121 2.75 1.67 -10.06
CA ALA A 121 4.18 1.57 -10.35
C ALA A 121 4.61 0.11 -10.56
N LEU A 122 4.05 -0.85 -9.81
CA LEU A 122 4.30 -2.28 -10.02
C LEU A 122 3.80 -2.74 -11.39
N ARG A 123 2.61 -2.29 -11.81
CA ARG A 123 2.10 -2.57 -13.16
C ARG A 123 3.08 -2.07 -14.22
N ARG A 124 3.57 -0.84 -14.09
CA ARG A 124 4.53 -0.27 -15.04
C ARG A 124 5.83 -1.04 -15.06
N TRP A 125 6.34 -1.43 -13.89
CA TRP A 125 7.49 -2.32 -13.77
C TRP A 125 7.29 -3.64 -14.52
N TYR A 126 6.10 -4.23 -14.42
CA TYR A 126 5.78 -5.47 -15.14
C TYR A 126 5.81 -5.28 -16.66
N ILE A 127 5.19 -4.19 -17.14
CA ILE A 127 5.11 -3.86 -18.56
C ILE A 127 6.49 -3.65 -19.18
N ASP A 128 7.33 -2.83 -18.54
CA ASP A 128 8.59 -2.38 -19.14
C ASP A 128 9.75 -3.32 -18.85
N SER A 129 9.90 -3.71 -17.58
CA SER A 129 11.12 -4.36 -17.11
C SER A 129 10.91 -5.86 -16.91
N ARG A 130 9.83 -6.27 -16.22
CA ARG A 130 9.60 -7.69 -15.93
C ARG A 130 9.30 -8.49 -17.19
N SER A 131 8.62 -7.90 -18.18
CA SER A 131 8.29 -8.51 -19.47
C SER A 131 9.52 -9.09 -20.19
N LEU A 132 10.70 -8.46 -20.06
CA LEU A 132 11.97 -8.91 -20.67
C LEU A 132 12.41 -10.30 -20.19
N PHE A 133 12.03 -10.67 -18.97
CA PHE A 133 12.39 -11.94 -18.33
C PHE A 133 11.39 -13.07 -18.66
N PHE A 134 10.24 -12.75 -19.25
CA PHE A 134 9.34 -13.77 -19.76
C PHE A 134 9.88 -14.33 -21.09
N GLY A 135 9.79 -15.64 -21.28
CA GLY A 135 10.18 -16.31 -22.52
C GLY A 135 9.06 -16.29 -23.56
N THR A 136 9.34 -16.80 -24.75
CA THR A 136 8.41 -16.80 -25.89
C THR A 136 7.42 -17.97 -25.89
N ASN A 137 7.58 -18.96 -25.01
CA ASN A 137 6.65 -20.09 -24.92
C ASN A 137 5.25 -19.59 -24.48
N PRO A 138 4.16 -20.10 -25.10
CA PRO A 138 2.77 -19.80 -24.74
C PRO A 138 2.48 -19.77 -23.22
N MET A 139 2.98 -20.74 -22.45
CA MET A 139 2.75 -20.80 -21.00
C MET A 139 3.33 -19.57 -20.26
N LYS A 140 4.52 -19.12 -20.67
CA LYS A 140 5.16 -17.94 -20.06
C LYS A 140 4.40 -16.65 -20.42
N LYS A 141 3.86 -16.57 -21.64
CA LYS A 141 3.01 -15.45 -22.06
C LYS A 141 1.72 -15.38 -21.23
N LEU A 142 1.03 -16.51 -21.05
CA LEU A 142 -0.18 -16.58 -20.21
C LEU A 142 0.10 -16.22 -18.75
N LEU A 143 1.25 -16.64 -18.20
CA LEU A 143 1.67 -16.25 -16.84
C LEU A 143 1.88 -14.75 -16.71
N TYR A 144 2.48 -14.10 -17.71
CA TYR A 144 2.67 -12.66 -17.74
C TYR A 144 1.33 -11.91 -17.81
N GLU A 145 0.46 -12.32 -18.72
CA GLU A 145 -0.88 -11.74 -18.89
C GLU A 145 -1.71 -11.88 -17.61
N GLY A 146 -1.71 -13.07 -17.00
CA GLY A 146 -2.38 -13.30 -15.73
C GLY A 146 -1.80 -12.47 -14.59
N ALA A 147 -0.47 -12.27 -14.54
CA ALA A 147 0.14 -11.40 -13.53
C ALA A 147 -0.30 -9.94 -13.69
N LEU A 148 -0.33 -9.43 -14.93
CA LEU A 148 -0.84 -8.08 -15.21
C LEU A 148 -2.32 -7.93 -14.84
N GLU A 149 -3.15 -8.88 -15.23
CA GLU A 149 -4.58 -8.91 -14.88
C GLU A 149 -4.76 -8.82 -13.37
N LYS A 150 -4.02 -9.61 -12.57
CA LYS A 150 -4.12 -9.55 -11.11
C LYS A 150 -3.67 -8.22 -10.53
N ILE A 151 -2.64 -7.59 -11.08
CA ILE A 151 -2.22 -6.24 -10.64
C ILE A 151 -3.33 -5.22 -10.92
N GLU A 152 -3.93 -5.26 -12.11
CA GLU A 152 -5.02 -4.36 -12.51
C GLU A 152 -6.28 -4.58 -11.65
N MET A 153 -6.64 -5.84 -11.37
CA MET A 153 -7.72 -6.18 -10.45
C MET A 153 -7.51 -5.55 -9.06
N VAL A 154 -6.27 -5.58 -8.53
CA VAL A 154 -5.96 -4.94 -7.25
C VAL A 154 -6.19 -3.43 -7.34
N VAL A 155 -5.68 -2.75 -8.37
CA VAL A 155 -5.89 -1.30 -8.51
C VAL A 155 -7.38 -0.94 -8.52
N THR A 156 -8.16 -1.61 -9.38
CA THR A 156 -9.60 -1.40 -9.51
C THR A 156 -10.32 -1.63 -8.18
N GLU A 157 -10.01 -2.73 -7.48
CA GLU A 157 -10.60 -3.00 -6.17
C GLU A 157 -10.25 -1.90 -5.17
N ARG A 158 -8.98 -1.46 -5.10
CA ARG A 158 -8.53 -0.47 -4.13
C ARG A 158 -9.14 0.91 -4.36
N ILE A 159 -9.28 1.35 -5.62
CA ILE A 159 -10.00 2.59 -5.95
C ILE A 159 -11.46 2.48 -5.51
N LYS A 160 -12.14 1.38 -5.83
CA LYS A 160 -13.52 1.12 -5.39
C LYS A 160 -13.66 1.16 -3.86
N ARG A 161 -12.75 0.53 -3.10
CA ARG A 161 -12.82 0.54 -1.64
C ARG A 161 -12.60 1.93 -1.05
N LEU A 162 -11.77 2.76 -1.67
CA LEU A 162 -11.59 4.14 -1.22
C LEU A 162 -12.81 5.02 -1.57
N LYS A 163 -13.45 4.78 -2.72
CA LYS A 163 -14.73 5.40 -3.11
C LYS A 163 -15.84 5.16 -2.08
N GLU A 164 -15.96 3.91 -1.64
CA GLU A 164 -16.94 3.51 -0.63
C GLU A 164 -16.78 4.32 0.67
N ILE A 165 -15.56 4.67 1.07
CA ILE A 165 -15.31 5.57 2.20
C ILE A 165 -15.72 7.01 1.88
N ALA A 166 -15.34 7.52 0.71
CA ALA A 166 -15.68 8.90 0.31
C ALA A 166 -17.19 9.15 0.37
N HIS A 167 -17.99 8.21 -0.13
CA HIS A 167 -19.46 8.31 -0.11
C HIS A 167 -20.09 8.21 1.28
N LYS A 168 -19.37 7.75 2.29
CA LYS A 168 -19.82 7.74 3.69
C LYS A 168 -19.54 9.05 4.43
N MET A 169 -18.80 9.97 3.82
CA MET A 169 -18.36 11.19 4.50
C MET A 169 -19.51 12.14 4.87
N PRO A 170 -20.59 12.32 4.09
CA PRO A 170 -21.73 13.12 4.51
C PRO A 170 -22.32 12.66 5.85
N GLN A 171 -22.60 11.35 6.01
CA GLN A 171 -23.08 10.81 7.29
C GLN A 171 -22.02 10.92 8.40
N SER A 172 -20.74 10.73 8.06
CA SER A 172 -19.63 10.89 9.01
C SER A 172 -19.53 12.32 9.56
N ILE A 173 -19.88 13.35 8.77
CA ILE A 173 -19.89 14.75 9.22
C ILE A 173 -20.99 14.99 10.25
N GLU A 174 -22.20 14.48 10.00
CA GLU A 174 -23.33 14.59 10.93
C GLU A 174 -22.98 13.95 12.28
N LEU A 175 -22.50 12.71 12.24
CA LEU A 175 -22.05 11.99 13.43
C LEU A 175 -20.90 12.71 14.15
N TYR A 176 -19.92 13.24 13.41
CA TYR A 176 -18.81 13.97 14.00
C TYR A 176 -19.28 15.22 14.76
N LYS A 177 -20.27 15.94 14.24
CA LYS A 177 -20.87 17.10 14.93
C LYS A 177 -21.60 16.67 16.21
N GLU A 178 -22.37 15.59 16.15
CA GLU A 178 -23.11 15.06 17.29
C GLU A 178 -22.18 14.61 18.43
N VAL A 179 -21.12 13.86 18.08
CA VAL A 179 -20.18 13.30 19.05
C VAL A 179 -19.28 14.38 19.66
N MET A 180 -18.78 15.32 18.85
CA MET A 180 -17.81 16.32 19.30
C MET A 180 -18.45 17.58 19.85
N LYS A 181 -19.70 17.89 19.50
CA LYS A 181 -20.45 19.09 19.94
C LYS A 181 -19.60 20.37 19.80
N GLU A 182 -19.40 21.10 20.89
CA GLU A 182 -18.60 22.34 20.95
C GLU A 182 -17.10 22.12 20.61
N HIS A 183 -16.60 20.89 20.72
CA HIS A 183 -15.23 20.52 20.35
C HIS A 183 -15.09 20.12 18.87
N ALA A 184 -16.16 20.23 18.07
CA ALA A 184 -16.15 19.87 16.65
C ALA A 184 -15.30 20.85 15.82
N LEU A 185 -14.03 20.50 15.60
CA LEU A 185 -13.15 21.33 14.76
C LEU A 185 -13.60 21.36 13.29
N GLN A 186 -13.73 22.56 12.72
CA GLN A 186 -14.14 22.77 11.32
C GLN A 186 -13.24 22.04 10.31
N ARG A 187 -11.92 21.99 10.54
CA ARG A 187 -10.96 21.31 9.66
C ARG A 187 -11.31 19.84 9.38
N HIS A 188 -11.90 19.16 10.36
CA HIS A 188 -12.26 17.74 10.23
C HIS A 188 -13.54 17.55 9.43
N GLN A 189 -14.44 18.53 9.45
CA GLN A 189 -15.64 18.54 8.62
C GLN A 189 -15.26 18.90 7.17
N HIS A 190 -14.41 19.92 7.01
CA HIS A 190 -13.90 20.34 5.71
C HIS A 190 -13.20 19.19 4.98
N LEU A 191 -12.27 18.48 5.63
CA LEU A 191 -11.58 17.33 5.03
C LEU A 191 -12.56 16.23 4.56
N ARG A 192 -13.62 15.96 5.33
CA ARG A 192 -14.64 14.96 4.96
C ARG A 192 -15.44 15.41 3.75
N MET A 193 -15.86 16.67 3.74
CA MET A 193 -16.63 17.25 2.64
C MET A 193 -15.79 17.31 1.36
N GLU A 194 -14.57 17.83 1.47
CA GLU A 194 -13.62 17.90 0.36
C GLU A 194 -13.34 16.50 -0.21
N PHE A 195 -13.14 15.49 0.64
CA PHE A 195 -12.90 14.14 0.16
C PHE A 195 -14.10 13.55 -0.61
N PHE A 196 -15.33 13.84 -0.18
CA PHE A 196 -16.55 13.45 -0.89
C PHE A 196 -16.70 14.19 -2.22
N GLU A 197 -16.63 15.52 -2.20
CA GLU A 197 -16.86 16.38 -3.35
C GLU A 197 -15.79 16.21 -4.43
N GLN A 198 -14.53 16.04 -4.03
CA GLN A 198 -13.41 15.86 -4.97
C GLN A 198 -13.22 14.40 -5.38
N TRP A 199 -14.02 13.44 -4.86
CA TRP A 199 -13.87 12.03 -5.19
C TRP A 199 -13.83 11.76 -6.71
N PRO A 200 -14.72 12.33 -7.55
CA PRO A 200 -14.67 12.11 -9.00
C PRO A 200 -13.30 12.47 -9.63
N LYS A 201 -12.69 13.58 -9.19
CA LYS A 201 -11.37 14.00 -9.67
C LYS A 201 -10.26 13.09 -9.16
N ILE A 202 -10.36 12.61 -7.91
CA ILE A 202 -9.41 11.65 -7.33
C ILE A 202 -9.48 10.33 -8.11
N GLU A 203 -10.68 9.81 -8.36
CA GLU A 203 -10.92 8.58 -9.11
C GLU A 203 -10.38 8.68 -10.54
N GLU A 204 -10.67 9.79 -11.22
CA GLU A 204 -10.14 10.09 -12.55
C GLU A 204 -8.60 10.15 -12.53
N SER A 205 -8.00 10.88 -11.58
CA SER A 205 -6.55 11.00 -11.48
C SER A 205 -5.86 9.65 -11.23
N LEU A 206 -6.42 8.81 -10.35
CA LEU A 206 -5.87 7.49 -10.06
C LEU A 206 -6.00 6.55 -11.26
N THR A 207 -7.13 6.62 -11.98
CA THR A 207 -7.37 5.83 -13.19
C THR A 207 -6.46 6.28 -14.33
N HIS A 208 -6.33 7.58 -14.55
CA HIS A 208 -5.43 8.16 -15.55
C HIS A 208 -3.96 7.81 -15.27
N CYS A 209 -3.54 7.67 -14.00
CA CYS A 209 -2.19 7.20 -13.69
C CYS A 209 -1.85 5.81 -14.25
N LEU A 210 -2.85 4.97 -14.59
CA LEU A 210 -2.61 3.67 -15.25
C LEU A 210 -2.08 3.81 -16.69
N SER A 211 -2.38 4.91 -17.37
CA SER A 211 -1.91 5.17 -18.74
C SER A 211 -0.55 5.88 -18.76
N LYS A 212 -0.08 6.41 -17.62
CA LYS A 212 1.21 7.11 -17.55
C LYS A 212 2.37 6.13 -17.76
N THR A 213 3.25 6.50 -18.68
CA THR A 213 4.45 5.73 -19.04
C THR A 213 5.72 6.18 -18.32
N GLY A 214 5.68 7.34 -17.65
CA GLY A 214 6.83 7.95 -17.00
C GLY A 214 7.71 8.74 -17.98
N ASP A 215 9.00 8.81 -17.69
CA ASP A 215 10.03 9.44 -18.52
C ASP A 215 10.60 8.40 -19.50
N PRO A 216 10.34 8.51 -20.81
CA PRO A 216 10.78 7.52 -21.79
C PRO A 216 12.30 7.40 -21.88
N GLU A 217 13.04 8.51 -21.75
CA GLU A 217 14.51 8.52 -21.87
C GLU A 217 15.13 7.73 -20.71
N LYS A 218 14.75 8.04 -19.48
CA LYS A 218 15.23 7.30 -18.29
C LYS A 218 14.82 5.84 -18.31
N ARG A 219 13.61 5.54 -18.80
CA ARG A 219 13.15 4.16 -18.98
C ARG A 219 14.07 3.44 -19.96
N ASP A 220 14.32 4.01 -21.13
CA ASP A 220 15.06 3.35 -22.19
C ASP A 220 16.54 3.18 -21.83
N GLU A 221 17.16 4.16 -21.16
CA GLU A 221 18.48 4.04 -20.55
C GLU A 221 18.55 2.87 -19.56
N PHE A 222 17.57 2.77 -18.66
CA PHE A 222 17.49 1.69 -17.68
C PHE A 222 17.28 0.32 -18.34
N LEU A 223 16.40 0.23 -19.34
CA LEU A 223 16.12 -1.02 -20.06
C LEU A 223 17.33 -1.47 -20.89
N ALA A 224 18.12 -0.54 -21.44
CA ALA A 224 19.37 -0.88 -22.12
C ALA A 224 20.36 -1.57 -21.17
N LEU A 225 20.51 -1.07 -19.94
CA LEU A 225 21.33 -1.71 -18.91
C LEU A 225 20.82 -3.10 -18.55
N ILE A 226 19.50 -3.29 -18.42
CA ILE A 226 18.92 -4.62 -18.16
C ILE A 226 19.19 -5.57 -19.31
N ARG A 227 18.97 -5.16 -20.56
CA ARG A 227 19.19 -6.01 -21.74
C ARG A 227 20.64 -6.46 -21.83
N HIS A 228 21.58 -5.54 -21.66
CA HIS A 228 23.01 -5.87 -21.60
C HIS A 228 23.31 -6.94 -20.54
N ARG A 229 22.74 -6.82 -19.33
CA ARG A 229 22.92 -7.83 -18.27
C ARG A 229 22.28 -9.17 -18.61
N ILE A 230 21.14 -9.17 -19.29
CA ILE A 230 20.48 -10.39 -19.77
C ILE A 230 21.36 -11.08 -20.83
N ASP A 231 21.98 -10.33 -21.73
CA ASP A 231 22.86 -10.89 -22.75
C ASP A 231 24.12 -11.50 -22.13
N GLU A 232 24.65 -10.89 -21.06
CA GLU A 232 25.81 -11.42 -20.31
C GLU A 232 25.50 -12.66 -19.46
N LYS A 233 24.35 -12.68 -18.78
CA LYS A 233 24.08 -13.64 -17.68
C LYS A 233 22.85 -14.52 -17.90
N GLY A 234 22.13 -14.31 -18.99
CA GLY A 234 20.84 -14.93 -19.26
C GLY A 234 19.67 -14.24 -18.57
N LYS A 235 18.47 -14.79 -18.79
CA LYS A 235 17.21 -14.28 -18.23
C LYS A 235 16.89 -14.83 -16.84
N ASP A 236 17.71 -15.77 -16.36
CA ASP A 236 17.52 -16.35 -15.03
C ASP A 236 18.05 -15.37 -14.00
N TYR A 237 17.15 -14.95 -13.11
CA TYR A 237 17.45 -14.04 -12.02
C TYR A 237 18.40 -14.69 -11.01
#